data_AF-A0A5C4X2R3-F1
#
_entry.id   AF-A0A5C4X2R3-F1
#
_cell.length_a   1.000
_cell.length_b   1.000
_cell.length_c   1.000
_cell.angle_alpha   90.00
_cell.angle_beta   90.00
_cell.angle_gamma   90.00
#
_symmetry.space_group_name_H-M   'P 1'
#
loop_
_entity.id
_entity.type
_entity.pdbx_description
1 polymer ?
#
loop_
_entity_poly.entity_id
_entity_poly.type
_entity_poly.pdbx_seq_one_letter_code
_entity_poly.pdbx_strand_id
1 'polypeptide(L)'
;MSTEFVPAAEVRPVTFAVHASDHVERGHRRGEELRTGIASTLDAYRRYFSHLSITEAAVHSAATSSWQRLQQWWPTGAEEVEAVAAGAGIDVPELMEIVARTEIMTQAPAAPTECSTVSHTSPGASVAAQNWDWAADFSTLWHFNDVGAVPGQHRHVGIAEFGMLGKIGLNEAGVGVLLNILKHRNDAPGGVPIHMILARVLAEAGTLAEALEIIDSAPTSSSSIITVITAEAAVQVEIAGELKRERRARASSGADGETGESGFLIHTNHFLHPDLLDGALELRPDSTSQERYRHLAEAVVRFEAERALARGGEPPADGAAESDSAAHTDGAAEPDGAASTDGAKNAPVAVGDLTKLLTTGPGDAPVCCTPAPGAAYGDRSATLVSVRIDPARKQIDLAPGSPADGLHGNRRFQL
;
A
#
# COMPACT_ATOMS: atom_id res chain seq x y z
N MET A 1 -23.30 -7.76 -5.68
CA MET A 1 -22.62 -8.11 -4.40
C MET A 1 -23.40 -7.48 -3.26
N SER A 2 -23.21 -7.87 -1.99
CA SER A 2 -23.95 -7.25 -0.88
C SER A 2 -23.33 -5.91 -0.50
N THR A 3 -24.14 -4.89 -0.26
CA THR A 3 -23.74 -3.62 0.38
C THR A 3 -23.88 -3.66 1.89
N GLU A 4 -24.28 -4.81 2.45
CA GLU A 4 -24.26 -5.05 3.90
C GLU A 4 -22.85 -5.42 4.35
N PHE A 5 -22.51 -4.98 5.57
CA PHE A 5 -21.21 -5.24 6.16
C PHE A 5 -20.97 -6.74 6.35
N VAL A 6 -19.87 -7.23 5.79
CA VAL A 6 -19.33 -8.59 6.01
C VAL A 6 -17.96 -8.43 6.69
N PRO A 7 -17.68 -9.15 7.79
CA PRO A 7 -16.35 -9.16 8.38
C PRO A 7 -15.28 -9.51 7.34
N ALA A 8 -14.22 -8.72 7.23
CA ALA A 8 -13.25 -8.84 6.14
C ALA A 8 -12.61 -10.24 6.04
N ALA A 9 -12.32 -10.89 7.18
CA ALA A 9 -11.79 -12.27 7.23
C ALA A 9 -12.76 -13.35 6.68
N GLU A 10 -14.06 -13.05 6.64
CA GLU A 10 -15.09 -13.94 6.09
C GLU A 10 -15.31 -13.73 4.60
N VAL A 11 -14.81 -12.62 4.04
CA VAL A 11 -14.93 -12.32 2.61
C VAL A 11 -14.19 -13.38 1.80
N ARG A 12 -14.78 -13.77 0.68
CA ARG A 12 -14.17 -14.62 -0.35
C ARG A 12 -14.13 -13.82 -1.65
N PRO A 13 -13.08 -13.01 -1.86
CA PRO A 13 -12.99 -12.14 -3.03
C PRO A 13 -12.91 -12.99 -4.29
N VAL A 14 -13.54 -12.49 -5.35
CA VAL A 14 -13.37 -13.09 -6.68
C VAL A 14 -11.94 -12.85 -7.17
N THR A 15 -11.43 -13.76 -8.00
CA THR A 15 -10.20 -13.54 -8.76
C THR A 15 -10.60 -13.21 -10.19
N PHE A 16 -10.29 -11.99 -10.63
CA PHE A 16 -10.42 -11.60 -12.02
C PHE A 16 -9.08 -11.80 -12.71
N ALA A 17 -9.06 -12.66 -13.73
CA ALA A 17 -7.88 -12.90 -14.55
C ALA A 17 -8.23 -12.60 -16.01
N VAL A 18 -7.44 -11.76 -16.66
CA VAL A 18 -7.72 -11.32 -18.03
C VAL A 18 -6.48 -11.40 -18.91
N HIS A 19 -6.63 -12.02 -20.07
CA HIS A 19 -5.65 -12.02 -21.15
C HIS A 19 -6.35 -11.55 -22.43
N ALA A 20 -5.73 -10.64 -23.16
CA ALA A 20 -6.27 -10.02 -24.36
C ALA A 20 -5.12 -9.64 -25.32
N SER A 21 -5.44 -9.32 -26.57
CA SER A 21 -4.40 -8.87 -27.53
C SER A 21 -3.95 -7.43 -27.31
N ASP A 22 -4.83 -6.59 -26.77
CA ASP A 22 -4.60 -5.16 -26.52
C ASP A 22 -5.38 -4.67 -25.29
N HIS A 23 -5.09 -3.43 -24.87
CA HIS A 23 -5.69 -2.82 -23.68
C HIS A 23 -7.19 -2.53 -23.83
N VAL A 24 -7.68 -2.30 -25.05
CA VAL A 24 -9.11 -2.04 -25.30
C VAL A 24 -9.93 -3.31 -25.12
N GLU A 25 -9.52 -4.42 -25.73
CA GLU A 25 -10.17 -5.71 -25.51
C GLU A 25 -10.10 -6.13 -24.03
N ARG A 26 -8.94 -5.89 -23.38
CA ARG A 26 -8.76 -6.15 -21.95
C ARG A 26 -9.75 -5.35 -21.09
N GLY A 27 -9.92 -4.06 -21.39
CA GLY A 27 -10.88 -3.19 -20.73
C GLY A 27 -12.32 -3.66 -20.93
N HIS A 28 -12.70 -4.00 -22.17
CA HIS A 28 -14.05 -4.49 -22.47
C HIS A 28 -14.39 -5.76 -21.70
N ARG A 29 -13.47 -6.74 -21.68
CA ARG A 29 -13.64 -7.98 -20.90
C ARG A 29 -13.76 -7.70 -19.41
N ARG A 30 -12.95 -6.78 -18.86
CA ARG A 30 -13.05 -6.35 -17.47
C ARG A 30 -14.42 -5.75 -17.16
N GLY A 31 -14.90 -4.85 -18.00
CA GLY A 31 -16.23 -4.26 -17.85
C GLY A 31 -17.34 -5.31 -17.87
N GLU A 32 -17.29 -6.25 -18.82
CA GLU A 32 -18.29 -7.28 -19.00
C GLU A 32 -18.33 -8.29 -17.84
N GLU A 33 -17.17 -8.85 -17.47
CA GLU A 33 -17.08 -9.87 -16.43
C GLU A 33 -17.32 -9.31 -15.02
N LEU A 34 -16.92 -8.05 -14.79
CA LEU A 34 -17.05 -7.39 -13.48
C LEU A 34 -18.28 -6.49 -13.37
N ARG A 35 -19.17 -6.47 -14.37
CA ARG A 35 -20.34 -5.58 -14.46
C ARG A 35 -21.12 -5.46 -13.15
N THR A 36 -21.48 -6.57 -12.53
CA THR A 36 -22.25 -6.57 -11.27
C THR A 36 -21.47 -5.96 -10.11
N GLY A 37 -20.17 -6.21 -10.03
CA GLY A 37 -19.30 -5.62 -9.01
C GLY A 37 -19.14 -4.11 -9.21
N ILE A 38 -18.97 -3.67 -10.47
CA ILE A 38 -18.87 -2.25 -10.84
C ILE A 38 -20.14 -1.51 -10.44
N ALA A 39 -21.32 -2.02 -10.82
CA ALA A 39 -22.60 -1.42 -10.45
C ALA A 39 -22.78 -1.33 -8.92
N SER A 40 -22.47 -2.40 -8.18
CA SER A 40 -22.56 -2.39 -6.71
C SER A 40 -21.58 -1.38 -6.08
N THR A 41 -20.40 -1.20 -6.68
CA THR A 41 -19.36 -0.28 -6.20
C THR A 41 -19.74 1.17 -6.46
N LEU A 42 -20.32 1.46 -7.63
CA LEU A 42 -20.87 2.77 -7.96
C LEU A 42 -21.96 3.19 -6.98
N ASP A 43 -22.94 2.32 -6.73
CA ASP A 43 -24.03 2.59 -5.78
C ASP A 43 -23.51 2.84 -4.36
N ALA A 44 -22.54 2.04 -3.91
CA ALA A 44 -21.90 2.21 -2.62
C ALA A 44 -21.15 3.55 -2.52
N TYR A 45 -20.43 3.97 -3.56
CA TYR A 45 -19.75 5.26 -3.59
C TYR A 45 -20.70 6.43 -3.56
N ARG A 46 -21.77 6.42 -4.36
CA ARG A 46 -22.79 7.47 -4.35
C ARG A 46 -23.41 7.64 -2.96
N ARG A 47 -23.76 6.52 -2.30
CA ARG A 47 -24.22 6.53 -0.91
C ARG A 47 -23.17 7.09 0.05
N TYR A 48 -21.90 6.72 -0.15
CA TYR A 48 -20.81 7.16 0.70
C TYR A 48 -20.50 8.65 0.55
N PHE A 49 -20.46 9.18 -0.68
CA PHE A 49 -20.31 10.61 -0.96
C PHE A 49 -21.46 11.43 -0.36
N SER A 50 -22.69 10.93 -0.46
CA SER A 50 -23.85 11.54 0.19
C SER A 50 -23.71 11.60 1.72
N HIS A 51 -23.22 10.52 2.33
CA HIS A 51 -22.91 10.50 3.77
C HIS A 51 -21.83 11.53 4.15
N LEU A 52 -20.82 11.73 3.30
CA LEU A 52 -19.81 12.78 3.45
C LEU A 52 -20.32 14.19 3.12
N SER A 53 -21.61 14.36 2.82
CA SER A 53 -22.24 15.63 2.42
C SER A 53 -21.66 16.25 1.14
N ILE A 54 -21.08 15.43 0.27
CA ILE A 54 -20.64 15.83 -1.07
C ILE A 54 -21.86 15.77 -2.00
N THR A 55 -22.16 16.86 -2.69
CA THR A 55 -23.31 16.92 -3.59
C THR A 55 -23.06 16.12 -4.86
N GLU A 56 -24.12 15.57 -5.47
CA GLU A 56 -24.03 14.85 -6.75
C GLU A 56 -23.38 15.70 -7.86
N ALA A 57 -23.70 17.00 -7.91
CA ALA A 57 -23.09 17.93 -8.86
C ALA A 57 -21.57 18.07 -8.63
N ALA A 58 -21.12 18.08 -7.37
CA ALA A 58 -19.71 18.13 -7.01
C ALA A 58 -18.97 16.81 -7.35
N VAL A 59 -19.63 15.67 -7.14
CA VAL A 59 -19.12 14.34 -7.56
C VAL A 59 -18.93 14.31 -9.08
N HIS A 60 -19.97 14.67 -9.84
CA HIS A 60 -19.94 14.66 -11.30
C HIS A 60 -18.88 15.60 -11.89
N SER A 61 -18.76 16.81 -11.32
CA SER A 61 -17.76 17.81 -11.72
C SER A 61 -16.33 17.30 -11.51
N ALA A 62 -16.05 16.71 -10.34
CA ALA A 62 -14.75 16.15 -10.02
C ALA A 62 -14.40 14.93 -10.90
N ALA A 63 -15.35 14.02 -11.12
CA ALA A 63 -15.17 12.86 -11.99
C ALA A 63 -14.86 13.29 -13.44
N THR A 64 -15.62 14.26 -13.97
CA THR A 64 -15.42 14.81 -15.32
C THR A 64 -14.08 15.51 -15.48
N SER A 65 -13.66 16.29 -14.49
CA SER A 65 -12.36 16.98 -14.52
C SER A 65 -11.20 15.99 -14.46
N SER A 66 -11.30 14.98 -13.59
CA SER A 66 -10.30 13.92 -13.46
C SER A 66 -10.20 13.07 -14.73
N TRP A 67 -11.33 12.84 -15.40
CA TRP A 67 -11.38 12.17 -16.70
C TRP A 67 -10.57 12.92 -17.76
N GLN A 68 -10.79 14.24 -17.88
CA GLN A 68 -10.04 15.07 -18.84
C GLN A 68 -8.54 15.10 -18.54
N ARG A 69 -8.14 15.13 -17.26
CA ARG A 69 -6.74 15.03 -16.87
C ARG A 69 -6.12 13.69 -17.23
N LEU A 70 -6.85 12.60 -16.99
CA LEU A 70 -6.40 11.25 -17.35
C LEU A 70 -6.18 11.12 -18.87
N GLN A 71 -7.12 11.58 -19.68
CA GLN A 71 -7.00 11.54 -21.15
C GLN A 71 -5.74 12.24 -21.66
N GLN A 72 -5.35 13.35 -21.02
CA GLN A 72 -4.14 14.10 -21.40
C GLN A 72 -2.87 13.40 -20.93
N TRP A 73 -2.85 12.86 -19.71
CA TRP A 73 -1.66 12.31 -19.08
C TRP A 73 -1.34 10.87 -19.52
N TRP A 74 -2.35 10.02 -19.67
CA TRP A 74 -2.19 8.61 -20.06
C TRP A 74 -3.31 8.18 -21.03
N PRO A 75 -3.21 8.56 -22.32
CA PRO A 75 -4.24 8.24 -23.33
C PRO A 75 -4.60 6.76 -23.43
N THR A 76 -3.59 5.87 -23.42
CA THR A 76 -3.81 4.41 -23.49
C THR A 76 -4.59 3.88 -22.28
N GLY A 77 -4.31 4.37 -21.07
CA GLY A 77 -5.09 4.00 -19.89
C GLY A 77 -6.52 4.57 -19.94
N ALA A 78 -6.70 5.74 -20.55
CA ALA A 78 -8.01 6.33 -20.77
C ALA A 78 -8.87 5.49 -21.73
N GLU A 79 -8.29 5.00 -22.83
CA GLU A 79 -8.94 4.08 -23.77
C GLU A 79 -9.37 2.77 -23.09
N GLU A 80 -8.55 2.23 -22.17
CA GLU A 80 -8.95 1.05 -21.39
C GLU A 80 -10.11 1.35 -20.42
N VAL A 81 -10.12 2.53 -19.77
CA VAL A 81 -11.25 2.98 -18.93
C VAL A 81 -12.54 3.12 -19.76
N GLU A 82 -12.47 3.71 -20.95
CA GLU A 82 -13.61 3.78 -21.87
C GLU A 82 -14.15 2.38 -22.21
N ALA A 83 -13.25 1.44 -22.49
CA ALA A 83 -13.63 0.06 -22.78
C ALA A 83 -14.25 -0.65 -21.57
N VAL A 84 -13.75 -0.40 -20.35
CA VAL A 84 -14.37 -0.91 -19.11
C VAL A 84 -15.79 -0.36 -18.95
N ALA A 85 -16.00 0.94 -19.14
CA ALA A 85 -17.33 1.55 -19.05
C ALA A 85 -18.29 0.94 -20.08
N ALA A 86 -17.84 0.78 -21.32
CA ALA A 86 -18.61 0.14 -22.39
C ALA A 86 -18.98 -1.32 -22.06
N GLY A 87 -18.03 -2.13 -21.59
CA GLY A 87 -18.29 -3.52 -21.22
C GLY A 87 -19.23 -3.65 -20.02
N ALA A 88 -19.15 -2.71 -19.06
CA ALA A 88 -20.03 -2.63 -17.91
C ALA A 88 -21.42 -2.08 -18.27
N GLY A 89 -21.57 -1.39 -19.41
CA GLY A 89 -22.83 -0.77 -19.82
C GLY A 89 -23.19 0.47 -19.01
N ILE A 90 -22.18 1.25 -18.60
CA ILE A 90 -22.33 2.53 -17.88
C ILE A 90 -21.58 3.63 -18.61
N ASP A 91 -21.86 4.89 -18.28
CA ASP A 91 -21.13 6.01 -18.88
C ASP A 91 -19.75 6.21 -18.22
N VAL A 92 -18.78 6.71 -18.98
CA VAL A 92 -17.41 6.95 -18.48
C VAL A 92 -17.37 7.85 -17.24
N PRO A 93 -18.14 8.96 -17.16
CA PRO A 93 -18.18 9.77 -15.95
C PRO A 93 -18.64 8.99 -14.72
N GLU A 94 -19.54 8.01 -14.87
CA GLU A 94 -19.99 7.16 -13.75
C GLU A 94 -18.88 6.22 -13.30
N LEU A 95 -18.16 5.58 -14.22
CA LEU A 95 -16.99 4.77 -13.86
C LEU A 95 -15.92 5.62 -13.17
N MET A 96 -15.76 6.86 -13.61
CA MET A 96 -14.82 7.81 -13.00
C MET A 96 -15.23 8.25 -11.59
N GLU A 97 -16.49 8.10 -11.17
CA GLU A 97 -16.87 8.28 -9.75
C GLU A 97 -16.16 7.27 -8.83
N ILE A 98 -15.90 6.05 -9.35
CA ILE A 98 -15.15 5.01 -8.64
C ILE A 98 -13.65 5.30 -8.74
N VAL A 99 -13.14 5.51 -9.95
CA VAL A 99 -11.70 5.66 -10.21
C VAL A 99 -11.14 6.93 -9.55
N ALA A 100 -11.89 8.03 -9.57
CA ALA A 100 -11.51 9.33 -8.99
C ALA A 100 -11.97 9.51 -7.55
N ARG A 101 -12.35 8.45 -6.83
CA ARG A 101 -12.91 8.57 -5.47
C ARG A 101 -12.05 9.41 -4.51
N THR A 102 -10.71 9.33 -4.60
CA THR A 102 -9.82 10.13 -3.74
C THR A 102 -9.92 11.62 -4.08
N GLU A 103 -9.99 11.95 -5.37
CA GLU A 103 -10.20 13.32 -5.85
C GLU A 103 -11.54 13.86 -5.36
N ILE A 104 -12.61 13.07 -5.47
CA ILE A 104 -13.96 13.45 -5.04
C ILE A 104 -13.99 13.70 -3.54
N MET A 105 -13.35 12.83 -2.74
CA MET A 105 -13.32 12.91 -1.28
C MET A 105 -12.53 14.10 -0.72
N THR A 106 -11.69 14.77 -1.52
CA THR A 106 -11.01 16.02 -1.09
C THR A 106 -12.01 17.11 -0.68
N GLN A 107 -13.24 17.03 -1.20
CA GLN A 107 -14.33 17.96 -0.93
C GLN A 107 -15.00 17.72 0.43
N ALA A 108 -14.69 16.62 1.11
CA ALA A 108 -15.18 16.34 2.46
C ALA A 108 -14.26 16.94 3.54
N PRO A 109 -14.82 17.48 4.64
CA PRO A 109 -14.03 18.06 5.72
C PRO A 109 -13.21 17.02 6.49
N ALA A 110 -13.56 15.73 6.40
CA ALA A 110 -12.87 14.61 7.05
C ALA A 110 -12.81 13.40 6.10
N ALA A 111 -11.72 12.64 6.21
CA ALA A 111 -11.56 11.35 5.54
C ALA A 111 -11.59 10.22 6.59
N PRO A 112 -12.19 9.06 6.27
CA PRO A 112 -12.65 8.11 7.27
C PRO A 112 -11.59 7.12 7.77
N THR A 113 -10.48 6.90 7.07
CA THR A 113 -9.71 5.66 7.24
C THR A 113 -8.22 5.85 7.08
N GLU A 114 -7.48 5.13 7.91
CA GLU A 114 -6.03 5.12 7.93
C GLU A 114 -5.50 3.78 7.38
N CYS A 115 -4.22 3.65 7.07
CA CYS A 115 -3.55 2.43 6.64
C CYS A 115 -2.17 2.39 7.30
N SER A 116 -1.55 1.22 7.36
CA SER A 116 -0.20 1.06 7.93
C SER A 116 0.69 0.33 6.95
N THR A 117 1.85 0.91 6.64
CA THR A 117 2.80 0.39 5.66
C THR A 117 4.19 0.27 6.28
N VAL A 118 4.84 -0.87 6.07
CA VAL A 118 6.23 -1.11 6.46
C VAL A 118 6.97 -1.73 5.28
N SER A 119 8.18 -1.25 5.01
CA SER A 119 9.12 -1.92 4.11
C SER A 119 10.48 -2.01 4.78
N HIS A 120 11.27 -2.97 4.34
CA HIS A 120 12.67 -3.11 4.74
C HIS A 120 13.52 -3.40 3.51
N THR A 121 14.62 -2.66 3.38
CA THR A 121 15.62 -2.81 2.33
C THR A 121 16.94 -3.26 2.96
N SER A 122 17.50 -4.32 2.41
CA SER A 122 18.87 -4.77 2.65
C SER A 122 19.60 -4.93 1.32
N PRO A 123 20.94 -4.97 1.29
CA PRO A 123 21.68 -5.17 0.05
C PRO A 123 21.16 -6.38 -0.75
N GLY A 124 20.56 -6.11 -1.92
CA GLY A 124 20.03 -7.13 -2.84
C GLY A 124 18.70 -7.79 -2.44
N ALA A 125 18.03 -7.31 -1.38
CA ALA A 125 16.73 -7.83 -0.98
C ALA A 125 15.88 -6.78 -0.25
N SER A 126 14.70 -6.50 -0.81
CA SER A 126 13.68 -5.68 -0.18
C SER A 126 12.34 -6.41 -0.06
N VAL A 127 11.61 -6.11 1.01
CA VAL A 127 10.27 -6.64 1.26
C VAL A 127 9.36 -5.52 1.77
N ALA A 128 8.07 -5.60 1.47
CA ALA A 128 7.08 -4.64 1.94
C ALA A 128 5.79 -5.33 2.39
N ALA A 129 5.08 -4.70 3.32
CA ALA A 129 3.77 -5.14 3.76
C ALA A 129 2.88 -3.93 4.08
N GLN A 130 1.57 -4.12 3.93
CA GLN A 130 0.57 -3.10 4.21
C GLN A 130 -0.73 -3.71 4.73
N ASN A 131 -1.32 -3.07 5.73
CA ASN A 131 -2.74 -3.20 6.04
C ASN A 131 -3.50 -2.10 5.31
N TRP A 132 -4.33 -2.47 4.34
CA TRP A 132 -5.25 -1.54 3.68
C TRP A 132 -6.53 -1.47 4.50
N ASP A 133 -6.67 -0.39 5.28
CA ASP A 133 -7.92 -0.12 5.99
C ASP A 133 -8.81 0.84 5.20
N TRP A 134 -10.10 0.52 5.21
CA TRP A 134 -11.11 1.27 4.48
C TRP A 134 -12.46 1.16 5.18
N ALA A 135 -13.47 1.83 4.64
CA ALA A 135 -14.83 1.74 5.14
C ALA A 135 -15.30 0.28 5.06
N ALA A 136 -15.73 -0.26 6.19
CA ALA A 136 -16.03 -1.69 6.31
C ALA A 136 -17.19 -2.14 5.40
N ASP A 137 -18.06 -1.19 5.03
CA ASP A 137 -19.13 -1.34 4.03
C ASP A 137 -18.62 -1.73 2.62
N PHE A 138 -17.34 -1.51 2.32
CA PHE A 138 -16.70 -1.87 1.06
C PHE A 138 -15.96 -3.21 1.12
N SER A 139 -16.09 -3.96 2.21
CA SER A 139 -15.43 -5.26 2.43
C SER A 139 -15.64 -6.27 1.31
N THR A 140 -16.75 -6.20 0.56
CA THR A 140 -17.05 -7.10 -0.56
C THR A 140 -16.81 -6.46 -1.94
N LEU A 141 -16.42 -5.18 -2.00
CA LEU A 141 -16.38 -4.37 -3.23
C LEU A 141 -14.98 -4.27 -3.85
N TRP A 142 -14.19 -5.33 -3.69
CA TRP A 142 -12.86 -5.47 -4.26
C TRP A 142 -12.61 -6.92 -4.70
N HIS A 143 -11.58 -7.11 -5.52
CA HIS A 143 -11.19 -8.40 -6.07
C HIS A 143 -9.68 -8.56 -6.16
N PHE A 144 -9.24 -9.81 -6.27
CA PHE A 144 -7.89 -10.11 -6.75
C PHE A 144 -7.82 -9.85 -8.25
N ASN A 145 -6.70 -9.31 -8.70
CA ASN A 145 -6.42 -9.01 -10.10
C ASN A 145 -5.23 -9.83 -10.60
N ASP A 146 -5.39 -10.41 -11.78
CA ASP A 146 -4.33 -10.98 -12.62
C ASP A 146 -4.50 -10.43 -14.04
N VAL A 147 -3.79 -9.35 -14.33
CA VAL A 147 -3.96 -8.56 -15.54
C VAL A 147 -2.82 -8.93 -16.49
N GLY A 148 -3.14 -9.64 -17.55
CA GLY A 148 -2.18 -10.09 -18.56
C GLY A 148 -1.51 -8.95 -19.31
N ALA A 149 -0.27 -9.18 -19.72
CA ALA A 149 0.51 -8.28 -20.57
C ALA A 149 -0.18 -8.03 -21.91
N VAL A 150 0.01 -6.83 -22.46
CA VAL A 150 -0.39 -6.41 -23.80
C VAL A 150 0.78 -5.59 -24.39
N PRO A 151 0.82 -5.27 -25.70
CA PRO A 151 1.92 -4.51 -26.27
C PRO A 151 2.23 -3.22 -25.47
N GLY A 152 3.49 -3.07 -25.04
CA GLY A 152 3.95 -1.92 -24.25
C GLY A 152 3.62 -1.97 -22.76
N GLN A 153 2.98 -3.04 -22.26
CA GLN A 153 2.62 -3.15 -20.85
C GLN A 153 2.91 -4.53 -20.25
N HIS A 154 3.30 -4.53 -18.98
CA HIS A 154 3.59 -5.69 -18.16
C HIS A 154 2.33 -6.37 -17.63
N ARG A 155 2.41 -7.70 -17.49
CA ARG A 155 1.50 -8.46 -16.63
C ARG A 155 1.68 -7.98 -15.19
N HIS A 156 0.58 -7.81 -14.47
CA HIS A 156 0.60 -7.46 -13.06
C HIS A 156 -0.53 -8.12 -12.28
N VAL A 157 -0.27 -8.35 -10.99
CA VAL A 157 -1.19 -9.01 -10.06
C VAL A 157 -1.32 -8.18 -8.80
N GLY A 158 -2.46 -8.27 -8.12
CA GLY A 158 -2.72 -7.44 -6.95
C GLY A 158 -4.17 -7.46 -6.50
N ILE A 159 -4.60 -6.36 -5.89
CA ILE A 159 -6.01 -6.08 -5.61
C ILE A 159 -6.45 -4.82 -6.36
N ALA A 160 -7.74 -4.75 -6.67
CA ALA A 160 -8.41 -3.55 -7.13
C ALA A 160 -9.85 -3.54 -6.64
N GLU A 161 -10.46 -2.36 -6.61
CA GLU A 161 -11.91 -2.26 -6.48
C GLU A 161 -12.55 -2.38 -7.85
N PHE A 162 -13.80 -2.85 -7.88
CA PHE A 162 -14.46 -3.08 -9.16
C PHE A 162 -14.58 -1.78 -9.96
N GLY A 163 -14.01 -1.80 -11.16
CA GLY A 163 -13.97 -0.64 -12.06
C GLY A 163 -12.59 0.00 -12.17
N MET A 164 -11.67 -0.27 -11.23
CA MET A 164 -10.29 0.22 -11.31
C MET A 164 -9.44 -0.70 -12.21
N LEU A 165 -8.46 -0.12 -12.92
CA LEU A 165 -7.50 -0.88 -13.71
C LEU A 165 -6.45 -1.57 -12.81
N GLY A 166 -6.02 -0.89 -11.75
CA GLY A 166 -5.07 -1.39 -10.75
C GLY A 166 -5.13 -0.55 -9.47
N LYS A 167 -4.46 -1.03 -8.41
CA LYS A 167 -4.33 -0.32 -7.13
C LYS A 167 -3.07 -0.75 -6.39
N ILE A 168 -3.14 -1.78 -5.56
CA ILE A 168 -1.97 -2.33 -4.83
C ILE A 168 -1.57 -3.62 -5.53
N GLY A 169 -0.29 -3.77 -5.88
CA GLY A 169 0.13 -4.92 -6.67
C GLY A 169 1.63 -5.00 -6.94
N LEU A 170 1.98 -5.97 -7.78
CA LEU A 170 3.32 -6.27 -8.28
C LEU A 170 3.23 -6.61 -9.76
N ASN A 171 4.17 -6.13 -10.57
CA ASN A 171 4.26 -6.48 -11.99
C ASN A 171 5.39 -7.47 -12.30
N GLU A 172 5.36 -8.07 -13.48
CA GLU A 172 6.29 -9.14 -13.87
C GLU A 172 7.74 -8.66 -14.02
N ALA A 173 7.97 -7.34 -14.10
CA ALA A 173 9.29 -6.73 -14.04
C ALA A 173 9.86 -6.66 -12.60
N GLY A 174 9.02 -6.88 -11.58
CA GLY A 174 9.42 -6.80 -10.17
C GLY A 174 9.22 -5.42 -9.54
N VAL A 175 8.34 -4.59 -10.10
CA VAL A 175 7.94 -3.30 -9.51
C VAL A 175 6.62 -3.46 -8.79
N GLY A 176 6.62 -3.21 -7.47
CA GLY A 176 5.43 -3.23 -6.63
C GLY A 176 5.04 -1.84 -6.13
N VAL A 177 3.75 -1.65 -5.87
CA VAL A 177 3.20 -0.39 -5.33
C VAL A 177 2.22 -0.65 -4.18
N LEU A 178 2.31 0.19 -3.15
CA LEU A 178 1.38 0.29 -2.01
C LEU A 178 0.86 1.73 -1.89
N LEU A 179 -0.29 1.93 -1.24
CA LEU A 179 -0.95 3.24 -1.16
C LEU A 179 -1.44 3.56 0.25
N ASN A 180 -1.15 4.77 0.75
CA ASN A 180 -1.89 5.36 1.86
C ASN A 180 -2.43 6.74 1.43
N ILE A 181 -3.61 7.10 1.91
CA ILE A 181 -4.17 8.45 1.70
C ILE A 181 -3.54 9.41 2.72
N LEU A 182 -3.25 10.63 2.26
CA LEU A 182 -2.79 11.76 3.06
C LEU A 182 -3.80 12.90 2.94
N LYS A 183 -3.62 13.97 3.74
CA LYS A 183 -4.45 15.15 3.63
C LYS A 183 -3.66 16.43 3.82
N HIS A 184 -3.90 17.38 2.94
CA HIS A 184 -3.28 18.69 2.94
C HIS A 184 -4.33 19.79 2.75
N ARG A 185 -4.10 20.97 3.33
CA ARG A 185 -5.01 22.13 3.21
C ARG A 185 -5.24 22.62 1.77
N ASN A 186 -4.35 22.23 0.85
CA ASN A 186 -4.39 22.59 -0.56
C ASN A 186 -4.99 21.48 -1.45
N ASP A 187 -5.47 20.39 -0.86
CA ASP A 187 -6.12 19.33 -1.63
C ASP A 187 -7.33 19.89 -2.39
N ALA A 188 -7.48 19.47 -3.64
CA ALA A 188 -8.56 19.87 -4.51
C ALA A 188 -8.96 18.71 -5.44
N PRO A 189 -10.21 18.68 -5.93
CA PRO A 189 -10.64 17.68 -6.89
C PRO A 189 -10.10 17.98 -8.30
N GLY A 190 -10.06 16.95 -9.14
CA GLY A 190 -9.94 17.09 -10.59
C GLY A 190 -8.56 16.88 -11.17
N GLY A 191 -7.60 16.38 -10.40
CA GLY A 191 -6.29 15.91 -10.85
C GLY A 191 -6.36 14.51 -11.47
N VAL A 192 -5.19 13.96 -11.86
CA VAL A 192 -5.11 12.55 -12.23
C VAL A 192 -5.37 11.69 -10.99
N PRO A 193 -6.36 10.78 -11.03
CA PRO A 193 -6.65 9.93 -9.89
C PRO A 193 -5.45 9.08 -9.48
N ILE A 194 -5.16 9.03 -8.18
CA ILE A 194 -4.04 8.25 -7.63
C ILE A 194 -4.05 6.78 -8.08
N HIS A 195 -5.24 6.19 -8.24
CA HIS A 195 -5.43 4.81 -8.71
C HIS A 195 -4.99 4.62 -10.17
N MET A 196 -5.06 5.66 -11.01
CA MET A 196 -4.55 5.61 -12.38
C MET A 196 -3.03 5.76 -12.42
N ILE A 197 -2.44 6.49 -11.47
CA ILE A 197 -0.98 6.55 -11.30
C ILE A 197 -0.44 5.16 -10.92
N LEU A 198 -1.05 4.52 -9.92
CA LEU A 198 -0.72 3.16 -9.50
C LEU A 198 -0.89 2.16 -10.65
N ALA A 199 -2.00 2.24 -11.39
CA ALA A 199 -2.26 1.37 -12.53
C ALA A 199 -1.20 1.54 -13.63
N ARG A 200 -0.80 2.78 -13.94
CA ARG A 200 0.25 3.04 -14.94
C ARG A 200 1.61 2.53 -14.50
N VAL A 201 1.99 2.72 -13.23
CA VAL A 201 3.25 2.15 -12.70
C VAL A 201 3.25 0.64 -12.85
N LEU A 202 2.16 -0.03 -12.45
CA LEU A 202 2.05 -1.49 -12.59
C LEU A 202 2.09 -1.94 -14.06
N ALA A 203 1.46 -1.18 -14.96
CA ALA A 203 1.40 -1.50 -16.38
C ALA A 203 2.71 -1.21 -17.12
N GLU A 204 3.42 -0.13 -16.84
CA GLU A 204 4.49 0.38 -17.73
C GLU A 204 5.88 0.40 -17.10
N ALA A 205 6.02 0.42 -15.77
CA ALA A 205 7.33 0.53 -15.13
C ALA A 205 8.09 -0.81 -15.13
N GLY A 206 9.27 -0.86 -15.75
CA GLY A 206 10.20 -1.98 -15.67
C GLY A 206 11.21 -1.83 -14.52
N THR A 207 11.38 -0.62 -14.00
CA THR A 207 12.40 -0.27 -13.00
C THR A 207 11.85 0.71 -11.95
N LEU A 208 12.58 0.87 -10.83
CA LEU A 208 12.29 1.91 -9.84
C LEU A 208 12.32 3.31 -10.45
N ALA A 209 13.29 3.60 -11.34
CA ALA A 209 13.43 4.91 -11.96
C ALA A 209 12.20 5.26 -12.81
N GLU A 210 11.77 4.35 -13.69
CA GLU A 210 10.58 4.54 -14.52
C GLU A 210 9.31 4.68 -13.68
N ALA A 211 9.19 3.93 -12.57
CA ALA A 211 8.07 4.07 -11.65
C ALA A 211 8.01 5.49 -11.04
N LEU A 212 9.16 6.03 -10.62
CA LEU A 212 9.25 7.37 -10.06
C LEU A 212 9.01 8.45 -11.12
N GLU A 213 9.49 8.27 -12.35
CA GLU A 213 9.21 9.17 -13.48
C GLU A 213 7.72 9.23 -13.81
N ILE A 214 7.03 8.07 -13.81
CA ILE A 214 5.58 8.01 -13.99
C ILE A 214 4.87 8.80 -12.88
N ILE A 215 5.24 8.56 -11.62
CA ILE A 215 4.63 9.25 -10.47
C ILE A 215 4.88 10.75 -10.55
N ASP A 216 6.11 11.19 -10.86
CA ASP A 216 6.48 12.60 -10.93
C ASP A 216 5.68 13.36 -12.01
N SER A 217 5.55 12.74 -13.18
CA SER A 217 4.86 13.31 -14.34
C SER A 217 3.35 13.54 -14.17
N ALA A 218 2.73 12.92 -13.17
CA ALA A 218 1.28 12.96 -12.98
C ALA A 218 0.82 14.31 -12.39
N PRO A 219 -0.09 15.07 -13.04
CA PRO A 219 -0.65 16.29 -12.47
C PRO A 219 -1.68 15.93 -11.39
N THR A 220 -1.25 15.97 -10.13
CA THR A 220 -2.02 15.57 -8.96
C THR A 220 -2.58 16.78 -8.22
N SER A 221 -3.80 16.66 -7.69
CA SER A 221 -4.42 17.70 -6.85
C SER A 221 -4.84 17.21 -5.48
N SER A 222 -4.81 15.90 -5.24
CA SER A 222 -5.09 15.28 -3.94
C SER A 222 -3.82 14.71 -3.30
N SER A 223 -3.84 14.59 -1.98
CA SER A 223 -2.72 14.09 -1.20
C SER A 223 -2.77 12.57 -1.02
N SER A 224 -1.61 11.92 -1.18
CA SER A 224 -1.43 10.48 -0.96
C SER A 224 0.05 10.16 -0.82
N ILE A 225 0.37 8.94 -0.45
CA ILE A 225 1.72 8.39 -0.59
C ILE A 225 1.69 7.09 -1.37
N ILE A 226 2.59 6.98 -2.34
CA ILE A 226 2.89 5.74 -3.03
C ILE A 226 4.19 5.18 -2.48
N THR A 227 4.16 3.96 -1.97
CA THR A 227 5.41 3.21 -1.70
C THR A 227 5.72 2.35 -2.91
N VAL A 228 6.83 2.63 -3.59
CA VAL A 228 7.37 1.81 -4.67
C VAL A 228 8.41 0.87 -4.09
N ILE A 229 8.35 -0.41 -4.47
CA ILE A 229 9.27 -1.45 -4.00
C ILE A 229 9.79 -2.28 -5.17
N THR A 230 11.10 -2.46 -5.26
CA THR A 230 11.77 -3.42 -6.15
C THR A 230 12.62 -4.38 -5.34
N ALA A 231 13.34 -5.32 -5.98
CA ALA A 231 14.21 -6.23 -5.25
C ALA A 231 15.36 -5.51 -4.53
N GLU A 232 15.74 -4.33 -5.01
CA GLU A 232 16.92 -3.59 -4.57
C GLU A 232 16.61 -2.40 -3.66
N ALA A 233 15.40 -1.84 -3.72
CA ALA A 233 15.09 -0.61 -3.01
C ALA A 233 13.59 -0.40 -2.72
N ALA A 234 13.32 0.40 -1.70
CA ALA A 234 12.02 0.95 -1.36
C ALA A 234 12.06 2.49 -1.39
N VAL A 235 11.07 3.12 -2.01
CA VAL A 235 10.90 4.58 -2.02
C VAL A 235 9.47 4.94 -1.67
N GLN A 236 9.30 5.90 -0.76
CA GLN A 236 8.04 6.48 -0.36
C GLN A 236 7.90 7.87 -0.98
N VAL A 237 6.95 8.03 -1.89
CA VAL A 237 6.68 9.32 -2.55
C VAL A 237 5.44 9.95 -1.92
N GLU A 238 5.65 10.94 -1.05
CA GLU A 238 4.57 11.76 -0.51
C GLU A 238 4.15 12.81 -1.54
N ILE A 239 2.85 12.91 -1.78
CA ILE A 239 2.20 13.78 -2.76
C ILE A 239 1.31 14.76 -1.99
N ALA A 240 1.50 16.06 -2.20
CA ALA A 240 0.70 17.15 -1.64
C ALA A 240 0.25 18.08 -2.77
N GLY A 241 -0.91 17.79 -3.37
CA GLY A 241 -1.30 18.40 -4.64
C GLY A 241 -0.23 18.12 -5.71
N GLU A 242 0.31 19.15 -6.34
CA GLU A 242 1.32 19.01 -7.40
C GLU A 242 2.73 18.68 -6.85
N LEU A 243 2.99 18.96 -5.57
CA LEU A 243 4.30 18.73 -4.96
C LEU A 243 4.51 17.27 -4.60
N LYS A 244 5.69 16.74 -4.93
CA LYS A 244 6.08 15.36 -4.63
C LYS A 244 7.44 15.31 -3.97
N ARG A 245 7.60 14.49 -2.93
CA ARG A 245 8.86 14.32 -2.21
C ARG A 245 9.11 12.89 -1.85
N GLU A 246 10.37 12.49 -2.00
CA GLU A 246 10.80 11.11 -1.79
C GLU A 246 11.42 10.93 -0.40
N ARG A 247 11.07 9.82 0.24
CA ARG A 247 11.78 9.25 1.37
C ARG A 247 12.34 7.89 0.95
N ARG A 248 13.62 7.66 1.20
CA ARG A 248 14.33 6.43 0.78
C ARG A 248 14.93 5.75 2.01
N ALA A 249 14.83 4.42 2.08
CA ALA A 249 15.66 3.65 3.00
C ALA A 249 17.10 3.72 2.51
N ARG A 250 18.07 3.92 3.41
CA ARG A 250 19.48 3.73 3.07
C ARG A 250 19.84 2.27 3.37
N ALA A 251 20.16 1.50 2.32
CA ALA A 251 20.80 0.21 2.51
C ALA A 251 22.21 0.47 3.05
N SER A 252 22.48 0.12 4.31
CA SER A 252 23.82 0.27 4.85
C SER A 252 24.79 -0.68 4.14
N SER A 253 25.84 -0.11 3.54
CA SER A 253 27.00 -0.82 3.03
C SER A 253 28.25 -0.18 3.62
N GLY A 254 28.56 -0.45 4.90
CA GLY A 254 29.77 0.10 5.51
C GLY A 254 29.96 -0.27 6.98
N ALA A 255 31.21 -0.60 7.33
CA ALA A 255 31.70 -0.95 8.65
C ALA A 255 32.17 0.28 9.47
N ASP A 256 31.71 1.47 9.11
CA ASP A 256 32.12 2.72 9.77
C ASP A 256 30.97 3.17 10.69
N GLY A 257 31.22 3.13 11.99
CA GLY A 257 30.26 3.29 13.08
C GLY A 257 29.64 4.69 13.25
N GLU A 258 29.19 5.33 12.18
CA GLU A 258 28.39 6.56 12.23
C GLU A 258 26.90 6.21 11.99
N THR A 259 26.13 6.19 13.09
CA THR A 259 24.66 6.09 13.19
C THR A 259 23.98 5.28 12.08
N GLY A 260 23.82 3.97 12.31
CA GLY A 260 23.14 3.07 11.37
C GLY A 260 21.73 3.55 11.03
N GLU A 261 21.56 4.14 9.85
CA GLU A 261 20.23 4.38 9.30
C GLU A 261 19.59 3.03 8.96
N SER A 262 18.46 2.77 9.61
CA SER A 262 17.68 1.54 9.47
C SER A 262 17.26 1.30 8.02
N GLY A 263 17.28 0.03 7.59
CA GLY A 263 16.74 -0.37 6.28
C GLY A 263 15.21 -0.22 6.20
N PHE A 264 14.54 0.17 7.29
CA PHE A 264 13.09 0.31 7.35
C PHE A 264 12.58 1.66 6.80
N LEU A 265 11.47 1.60 6.05
CA LEU A 265 10.56 2.73 5.89
C LEU A 265 9.20 2.35 6.45
N ILE A 266 8.65 3.22 7.29
CA ILE A 266 7.30 3.10 7.86
C ILE A 266 6.48 4.31 7.46
N HIS A 267 5.17 4.11 7.27
CA HIS A 267 4.24 5.20 6.99
C HIS A 267 2.82 4.85 7.41
N THR A 268 2.07 5.84 7.88
CA THR A 268 0.63 5.76 8.17
C THR A 268 -0.15 6.74 7.29
N ASN A 269 -0.76 7.80 7.81
CA ASN A 269 -1.62 8.72 7.05
C ASN A 269 -1.38 10.20 7.38
N HIS A 270 -0.16 10.55 7.74
CA HIS A 270 0.27 11.94 7.91
C HIS A 270 1.61 12.13 7.19
N PHE A 271 1.86 13.35 6.73
CA PHE A 271 3.12 13.69 6.07
C PHE A 271 4.31 13.55 7.04
N LEU A 272 5.41 12.99 6.54
CA LEU A 272 6.68 12.87 7.27
C LEU A 272 7.79 13.68 6.61
N HIS A 273 7.67 14.01 5.32
CA HIS A 273 8.70 14.78 4.64
C HIS A 273 8.68 16.26 5.09
N PRO A 274 9.80 16.83 5.57
CA PRO A 274 9.83 18.20 6.11
C PRO A 274 9.24 19.28 5.20
N ASP A 275 9.52 19.20 3.89
CA ASP A 275 9.01 20.16 2.90
C ASP A 275 7.48 20.15 2.73
N LEU A 276 6.79 19.10 3.18
CA LEU A 276 5.34 18.93 3.00
C LEU A 276 4.56 19.11 4.30
N LEU A 277 5.23 19.46 5.41
CA LEU A 277 4.58 19.64 6.72
C LEU A 277 3.75 20.93 6.79
N ASP A 278 4.12 21.98 6.07
CA ASP A 278 3.34 23.23 6.08
C ASP A 278 2.02 23.08 5.31
N GLY A 279 0.95 22.83 6.06
CA GLY A 279 -0.39 22.59 5.53
C GLY A 279 -0.81 21.14 5.57
N ALA A 280 0.03 20.23 6.08
CA ALA A 280 -0.34 18.88 6.43
C ALA A 280 -1.48 18.88 7.46
N LEU A 281 -2.44 17.99 7.26
CA LEU A 281 -3.59 17.81 8.14
C LEU A 281 -3.74 16.33 8.50
N GLU A 282 -4.26 16.06 9.69
CA GLU A 282 -4.82 14.75 10.00
C GLU A 282 -6.06 14.49 9.14
N LEU A 283 -6.32 13.22 8.82
CA LEU A 283 -7.48 12.83 8.00
C LEU A 283 -8.80 13.29 8.64
N ARG A 284 -8.88 13.20 9.97
CA ARG A 284 -10.03 13.54 10.83
C ARG A 284 -9.56 13.91 12.25
N PRO A 285 -10.41 14.56 13.08
CA PRO A 285 -10.03 15.00 14.42
C PRO A 285 -9.58 13.89 15.38
N ASP A 286 -10.11 12.68 15.23
CA ASP A 286 -9.81 11.48 16.01
C ASP A 286 -8.87 10.51 15.26
N SER A 287 -8.04 11.04 14.36
CA SER A 287 -7.05 10.26 13.62
C SER A 287 -6.09 9.51 14.56
N THR A 288 -5.86 8.23 14.31
CA THR A 288 -4.87 7.40 15.05
C THR A 288 -3.52 7.33 14.32
N SER A 289 -3.35 8.10 13.25
CA SER A 289 -2.24 8.00 12.30
C SER A 289 -0.87 8.17 12.98
N GLN A 290 -0.72 9.19 13.84
CA GLN A 290 0.52 9.42 14.58
C GLN A 290 0.75 8.37 15.69
N GLU A 291 -0.31 7.90 16.32
CA GLU A 291 -0.23 6.87 17.35
C GLU A 291 0.25 5.54 16.76
N ARG A 292 -0.36 5.12 15.64
CA ARG A 292 0.06 3.97 14.83
C ARG A 292 1.52 4.08 14.42
N TYR A 293 1.95 5.25 13.94
CA TYR A 293 3.32 5.47 13.50
C TYR A 293 4.32 5.34 14.65
N ARG A 294 4.04 5.96 15.80
CA ARG A 294 4.91 5.88 16.98
C ARG A 294 5.05 4.43 17.45
N HIS A 295 3.94 3.70 17.50
CA HIS A 295 3.96 2.28 17.85
C HIS A 295 4.80 1.46 16.87
N LEU A 296 4.65 1.67 15.56
CA LEU A 296 5.48 1.01 14.53
C LEU A 296 6.95 1.36 14.67
N ALA A 297 7.28 2.63 14.90
CA ALA A 297 8.66 3.08 15.10
C ALA A 297 9.31 2.38 16.31
N GLU A 298 8.60 2.34 17.44
CA GLU A 298 9.06 1.62 18.64
C GLU A 298 9.18 0.10 18.38
N ALA A 299 8.25 -0.49 17.63
CA ALA A 299 8.30 -1.90 17.27
C ALA A 299 9.48 -2.24 16.36
N VAL A 300 9.83 -1.36 15.41
CA VAL A 300 11.03 -1.50 14.57
C VAL A 300 12.29 -1.44 15.42
N VAL A 301 12.41 -0.48 16.34
CA VAL A 301 13.56 -0.38 17.24
C VAL A 301 13.73 -1.65 18.08
N ARG A 302 12.64 -2.19 18.65
CA ARG A 302 12.68 -3.46 19.38
C ARG A 302 13.10 -4.62 18.49
N PHE A 303 12.53 -4.73 17.29
CA PHE A 303 12.86 -5.78 16.33
C PHE A 303 14.34 -5.76 15.92
N GLU A 304 14.91 -4.58 15.67
CA GLU A 304 16.32 -4.42 15.34
C GLU A 304 17.23 -4.79 16.52
N ALA A 305 16.88 -4.37 17.75
CA ALA A 305 17.61 -4.71 18.95
C ALA A 305 17.61 -6.24 19.23
N GLU A 306 16.46 -6.89 19.10
CA GLU A 306 16.34 -8.35 19.25
C GLU A 306 17.19 -9.09 18.23
N ARG A 307 17.24 -8.60 16.98
CA ARG A 307 18.07 -9.19 15.93
C ARG A 307 19.56 -8.94 16.15
N ALA A 308 19.96 -7.78 16.66
CA ALA A 308 21.35 -7.52 17.04
C ALA A 308 21.81 -8.46 18.16
N LEU A 309 20.98 -8.65 19.19
CA LEU A 309 21.25 -9.58 20.29
C LEU A 309 21.34 -11.02 19.79
N ALA A 310 20.43 -11.45 18.91
CA ALA A 310 20.45 -12.78 18.30
C ALA A 310 21.74 -13.04 17.49
N ARG A 311 22.29 -11.99 16.85
CA ARG A 311 23.56 -12.03 16.10
C ARG A 311 24.81 -12.04 16.99
N GLY A 312 24.65 -11.91 18.31
CA GLY A 312 25.76 -11.85 19.25
C GLY A 312 26.38 -10.46 19.40
N GLY A 313 25.68 -9.40 18.99
CA GLY A 313 26.08 -8.03 19.30
C GLY A 313 25.59 -7.63 20.70
N GLU A 314 26.49 -7.13 21.55
CA GLU A 314 26.08 -6.39 22.75
C GLU A 314 25.23 -5.18 22.34
N PRO A 315 24.13 -4.87 23.04
CA PRO A 315 23.38 -3.64 22.81
C PRO A 315 24.29 -2.42 23.04
N PRO A 316 24.03 -1.25 22.40
CA PRO A 316 24.85 -0.07 22.63
C PRO A 316 24.81 0.31 24.11
N ALA A 317 25.95 0.20 24.77
CA ALA A 317 26.09 0.55 26.18
C ALA A 317 26.07 2.06 26.34
N ASP A 318 25.15 2.55 27.18
CA ASP A 318 25.26 3.89 27.76
C ASP A 318 26.59 3.99 28.51
N GLY A 319 27.34 5.05 28.19
CA GLY A 319 28.73 5.21 28.59
C GLY A 319 28.95 5.21 30.11
N ALA A 320 29.80 4.31 30.57
CA ALA A 320 30.58 4.47 31.79
C ALA A 320 31.95 3.78 31.63
N ALA A 321 32.99 4.51 32.01
CA ALA A 321 34.39 4.25 31.72
C ALA A 321 34.98 3.04 32.47
N GLU A 322 35.86 2.34 31.74
CA GLU A 322 37.11 1.66 32.12
C GLU A 322 37.25 1.00 33.51
N SER A 323 37.59 -0.30 33.50
CA SER A 323 38.88 -0.73 34.05
C SER A 323 39.35 -2.07 33.47
N ASP A 324 40.67 -2.12 33.34
CA ASP A 324 41.54 -3.06 32.63
C ASP A 324 41.82 -4.34 33.45
N SER A 325 41.96 -5.50 32.79
CA SER A 325 43.05 -6.46 33.05
C SER A 325 42.93 -7.75 32.22
N ALA A 326 44.06 -8.11 31.60
CA ALA A 326 44.29 -9.30 30.80
C ALA A 326 44.59 -10.56 31.63
N ALA A 327 44.21 -11.74 31.12
CA ALA A 327 44.95 -12.99 31.32
C ALA A 327 44.60 -14.04 30.24
N HIS A 328 45.65 -14.56 29.59
CA HIS A 328 45.65 -15.75 28.73
C HIS A 328 45.28 -17.04 29.47
N THR A 329 44.66 -18.00 28.76
CA THR A 329 45.06 -19.43 28.79
C THR A 329 44.57 -20.18 27.55
N ASP A 330 45.40 -21.13 27.10
CA ASP A 330 45.24 -22.02 25.95
C ASP A 330 44.30 -23.22 26.20
N GLY A 331 43.63 -23.65 25.13
CA GLY A 331 43.60 -25.06 24.70
C GLY A 331 42.48 -25.99 25.21
N ALA A 332 41.59 -26.41 24.30
CA ALA A 332 41.19 -27.81 24.09
C ALA A 332 40.23 -27.94 22.89
N ALA A 333 40.42 -29.00 22.10
CA ALA A 333 39.62 -29.36 20.93
C ALA A 333 38.70 -30.56 21.22
N GLU A 334 37.69 -30.71 20.36
CA GLU A 334 36.71 -31.82 20.12
C GLU A 334 35.31 -31.70 20.74
N PRO A 335 34.24 -32.29 20.13
CA PRO A 335 34.02 -32.68 18.72
C PRO A 335 32.67 -32.20 18.14
N ASP A 336 32.52 -32.43 16.83
CA ASP A 336 31.36 -32.19 15.95
C ASP A 336 29.99 -32.65 16.47
N GLY A 337 28.95 -31.88 16.13
CA GLY A 337 27.57 -32.38 16.12
C GLY A 337 26.46 -31.40 16.51
N ALA A 338 26.54 -30.12 16.14
CA ALA A 338 25.40 -29.21 16.27
C ALA A 338 24.99 -28.67 14.90
N ALA A 339 23.78 -29.01 14.45
CA ALA A 339 23.14 -28.38 13.31
C ALA A 339 23.21 -26.85 13.47
N SER A 340 23.74 -26.18 12.45
CA SER A 340 24.15 -24.77 12.48
C SER A 340 23.03 -23.83 12.96
N THR A 341 23.11 -23.36 14.20
CA THR A 341 22.28 -22.27 14.74
C THR A 341 22.60 -20.91 14.13
N ASP A 342 23.70 -20.79 13.37
CA ASP A 342 24.14 -19.56 12.73
C ASP A 342 23.24 -19.11 11.57
N GLY A 343 22.56 -20.05 10.90
CA GLY A 343 21.63 -19.73 9.81
C GLY A 343 20.42 -18.88 10.23
N ALA A 344 19.98 -19.03 11.48
CA ALA A 344 18.86 -18.26 12.02
C ALA A 344 19.26 -16.83 12.44
N LYS A 345 20.51 -16.64 12.89
CA LYS A 345 21.01 -15.36 13.40
C LYS A 345 21.18 -14.31 12.30
N ASN A 346 21.53 -14.75 11.08
CA ASN A 346 21.75 -13.87 9.92
C ASN A 346 20.64 -13.93 8.87
N ALA A 347 19.49 -14.55 9.15
CA ALA A 347 18.39 -14.63 8.20
C ALA A 347 17.93 -13.21 7.75
N PRO A 348 17.70 -12.95 6.45
CA PRO A 348 17.20 -11.66 5.99
C PRO A 348 15.82 -11.36 6.58
N VAL A 349 15.47 -10.07 6.72
CA VAL A 349 14.11 -9.67 7.10
C VAL A 349 13.16 -10.18 6.03
N ALA A 350 12.15 -10.95 6.43
CA ALA A 350 11.17 -11.53 5.53
C ALA A 350 9.82 -10.82 5.65
N VAL A 351 8.94 -11.02 4.66
CA VAL A 351 7.55 -10.52 4.72
C VAL A 351 6.80 -10.98 5.98
N GLY A 352 7.15 -12.14 6.53
CA GLY A 352 6.59 -12.65 7.79
C GLY A 352 6.97 -11.82 9.02
N ASP A 353 8.15 -11.20 9.02
CA ASP A 353 8.56 -10.28 10.09
C ASP A 353 7.78 -8.98 10.02
N LEU A 354 7.62 -8.42 8.81
CA LEU A 354 6.79 -7.22 8.59
C LEU A 354 5.32 -7.46 8.97
N THR A 355 4.81 -8.68 8.73
CA THR A 355 3.45 -9.08 9.13
C THR A 355 3.27 -8.97 10.64
N LYS A 356 4.27 -9.39 11.44
CA LYS A 356 4.20 -9.28 12.90
C LYS A 356 4.16 -7.82 13.35
N LEU A 357 4.96 -6.95 12.74
CA LEU A 357 4.94 -5.51 13.02
C LEU A 357 3.57 -4.86 12.69
N LEU A 358 2.87 -5.39 11.68
CA LEU A 358 1.55 -4.94 11.25
C LEU A 358 0.39 -5.67 11.95
N THR A 359 0.66 -6.49 12.97
CA THR A 359 -0.39 -7.16 13.75
C THR A 359 -0.63 -6.38 15.04
N THR A 360 -1.84 -5.84 15.24
CA THR A 360 -2.21 -5.18 16.50
C THR A 360 -2.37 -6.22 17.61
N GLY A 361 -1.59 -6.07 18.68
CA GLY A 361 -1.78 -6.84 19.92
C GLY A 361 -2.74 -6.16 20.90
N PRO A 362 -3.09 -6.84 22.01
CA PRO A 362 -3.95 -6.27 23.03
C PRO A 362 -3.35 -5.01 23.67
N GLY A 363 -4.06 -3.88 23.55
CA GLY A 363 -3.63 -2.59 24.10
C GLY A 363 -2.64 -1.81 23.24
N ASP A 364 -2.25 -2.35 22.08
CA ASP A 364 -1.41 -1.65 21.12
C ASP A 364 -2.20 -0.59 20.34
N ALA A 365 -1.48 0.39 19.79
CA ALA A 365 -2.05 1.28 18.79
C ALA A 365 -2.59 0.44 17.61
N PRO A 366 -3.71 0.85 16.99
CA PRO A 366 -4.45 -0.04 16.10
C PRO A 366 -3.83 -0.12 14.71
N VAL A 367 -2.59 -0.59 14.52
CA VAL A 367 -1.94 -0.74 13.19
C VAL A 367 -2.74 -1.57 12.16
N CYS A 368 -3.65 -2.42 12.65
CA CYS A 368 -4.78 -2.95 11.90
C CYS A 368 -6.09 -2.46 12.55
N CYS A 369 -7.14 -2.28 11.74
CA CYS A 369 -8.46 -1.84 12.19
C CYS A 369 -9.42 -3.02 12.31
N THR A 370 -10.12 -3.10 13.44
CA THR A 370 -11.35 -3.90 13.58
C THR A 370 -12.53 -2.93 13.76
N PRO A 371 -13.66 -3.12 13.07
CA PRO A 371 -14.84 -2.29 13.30
C PRO A 371 -15.26 -2.29 14.76
N ALA A 372 -15.48 -1.10 15.31
CA ALA A 372 -16.03 -0.98 16.66
C ALA A 372 -17.43 -1.62 16.71
N PRO A 373 -17.76 -2.38 17.78
CA PRO A 373 -19.10 -2.95 17.94
C PRO A 373 -20.18 -1.87 17.86
N GLY A 374 -21.14 -2.03 16.96
CA GLY A 374 -22.26 -1.10 16.79
C GLY A 374 -21.94 0.19 16.03
N ALA A 375 -20.75 0.34 15.43
CA ALA A 375 -20.42 1.49 14.59
C ALA A 375 -21.41 1.63 13.42
N ALA A 376 -21.85 2.87 13.18
CA ALA A 376 -22.79 3.20 12.11
C ALA A 376 -22.15 3.07 10.72
N TYR A 377 -22.99 3.03 9.68
CA TYR A 377 -22.55 3.13 8.30
C TYR A 377 -21.69 4.38 8.10
N GLY A 378 -20.56 4.22 7.39
CA GLY A 378 -19.64 5.32 7.07
C GLY A 378 -18.61 5.64 8.17
N ASP A 379 -18.93 5.33 9.43
CA ASP A 379 -18.04 5.55 10.59
C ASP A 379 -17.32 4.26 11.04
N ARG A 380 -17.48 3.17 10.29
CA ARG A 380 -16.82 1.88 10.56
C ARG A 380 -15.62 1.67 9.64
N SER A 381 -14.43 1.59 10.24
CA SER A 381 -13.19 1.22 9.54
C SER A 381 -12.79 -0.22 9.83
N ALA A 382 -12.28 -0.92 8.83
CA ALA A 382 -11.73 -2.26 8.95
C ALA A 382 -10.47 -2.39 8.10
N THR A 383 -9.50 -3.20 8.55
CA THR A 383 -8.48 -3.75 7.64
C THR A 383 -9.17 -4.68 6.67
N LEU A 384 -9.28 -4.26 5.42
CA LEU A 384 -9.93 -5.06 4.38
C LEU A 384 -8.97 -6.07 3.77
N VAL A 385 -7.71 -5.69 3.60
CA VAL A 385 -6.68 -6.55 3.00
C VAL A 385 -5.34 -6.37 3.70
N SER A 386 -4.71 -7.49 4.03
CA SER A 386 -3.30 -7.57 4.39
C SER A 386 -2.47 -7.96 3.16
N VAL A 387 -1.51 -7.12 2.79
CA VAL A 387 -0.68 -7.24 1.58
C VAL A 387 0.77 -7.49 1.98
N ARG A 388 1.46 -8.41 1.29
CA ARG A 388 2.88 -8.69 1.48
C ARG A 388 3.55 -8.87 0.12
N ILE A 389 4.62 -8.13 -0.15
CA ILE A 389 5.34 -8.13 -1.43
C ILE A 389 6.80 -8.49 -1.20
N ASP A 390 7.29 -9.44 -2.00
CA ASP A 390 8.69 -9.82 -2.13
C ASP A 390 9.08 -9.76 -3.61
N PRO A 391 9.58 -8.61 -4.10
CA PRO A 391 9.89 -8.44 -5.52
C PRO A 391 11.07 -9.29 -5.99
N ALA A 392 12.03 -9.59 -5.11
CA ALA A 392 13.14 -10.49 -5.44
C ALA A 392 12.65 -11.90 -5.78
N ARG A 393 11.59 -12.34 -5.10
CA ARG A 393 10.86 -13.56 -5.43
C ARG A 393 9.75 -13.34 -6.46
N LYS A 394 9.50 -12.13 -6.97
CA LYS A 394 8.32 -11.80 -7.80
C LYS A 394 7.01 -12.32 -7.21
N GLN A 395 6.89 -12.25 -5.89
CA GLN A 395 5.78 -12.82 -5.13
C GLN A 395 4.97 -11.73 -4.43
N ILE A 396 3.66 -11.88 -4.46
CA ILE A 396 2.74 -11.10 -3.62
C ILE A 396 1.73 -12.05 -2.95
N ASP A 397 1.56 -11.88 -1.64
CA ASP A 397 0.54 -12.56 -0.84
C ASP A 397 -0.50 -11.55 -0.39
N LEU A 398 -1.77 -11.87 -0.61
CA LEU A 398 -2.91 -11.01 -0.33
C LEU A 398 -3.90 -11.79 0.52
N ALA A 399 -4.34 -11.25 1.66
CA ALA A 399 -5.32 -11.91 2.52
C ALA A 399 -6.45 -10.95 2.89
N PRO A 400 -7.72 -11.37 2.78
CA PRO A 400 -8.84 -10.62 3.34
C PRO A 400 -8.69 -10.49 4.86
N GLY A 401 -8.94 -9.30 5.40
CA GLY A 401 -8.90 -9.03 6.84
C GLY A 401 -7.53 -8.70 7.42
N SER A 402 -7.49 -8.64 8.75
CA SER A 402 -6.30 -8.31 9.52
C SER A 402 -5.35 -9.50 9.62
N PRO A 403 -4.03 -9.28 9.78
CA PRO A 403 -3.10 -10.36 10.13
C PRO A 403 -3.48 -11.06 11.44
N ALA A 404 -4.14 -10.36 12.36
CA ALA A 404 -4.65 -10.92 13.62
C ALA A 404 -5.73 -11.99 13.42
N ASP A 405 -6.44 -11.96 12.28
CA ASP A 405 -7.46 -12.93 11.91
C ASP A 405 -6.88 -14.21 11.29
N GLY A 406 -5.55 -14.38 11.32
CA GLY A 406 -4.88 -15.60 10.84
C GLY A 406 -4.66 -15.65 9.33
N LEU A 407 -4.92 -14.56 8.59
CA LEU A 407 -4.72 -14.45 7.13
C LEU A 407 -5.44 -15.55 6.32
N HIS A 408 -6.65 -15.93 6.75
CA HIS A 408 -7.47 -16.92 6.06
C HIS A 408 -7.91 -16.45 4.67
N GLY A 409 -8.08 -17.39 3.73
CA GLY A 409 -8.49 -17.06 2.36
C GLY A 409 -7.41 -16.32 1.56
N ASN A 410 -6.14 -16.43 1.97
CA ASN A 410 -5.04 -15.79 1.29
C ASN A 410 -4.85 -16.31 -0.14
N ARG A 411 -4.48 -15.39 -1.02
CA ARG A 411 -4.08 -15.67 -2.39
C ARG A 411 -2.61 -15.29 -2.56
N ARG A 412 -1.81 -16.24 -3.04
CA ARG A 412 -0.44 -15.99 -3.47
C ARG A 412 -0.40 -15.92 -4.99
N PHE A 413 0.24 -14.88 -5.51
CA PHE A 413 0.65 -14.81 -6.90
C PHE A 413 2.17 -14.88 -7.01
N GLN A 414 2.62 -15.54 -8.06
CA GLN A 414 4.00 -15.68 -8.45
C GLN A 414 4.07 -15.29 -9.92
N LEU A 415 4.79 -14.22 -10.24
CA LEU A 415 4.89 -13.68 -11.60
C LEU A 415 6.05 -14.29 -12.37
#